data_AF-A0A931UVN2-F1
#
_entry.id   AF-A0A931UVN2-F1
#
_cell.length_a   1.000
_cell.length_b   1.000
_cell.length_c   1.000
_cell.angle_alpha   90.00
_cell.angle_beta   90.00
_cell.angle_gamma   90.00
#
_symmetry.space_group_name_H-M   'P 1'
#
loop_
_entity.id
_entity.type
_entity.pdbx_description
1 polymer ?
#
loop_
_entity_poly.entity_id
_entity_poly.type
_entity_poly.pdbx_seq_one_letter_code
_entity_poly.pdbx_strand_id
1 'polypeptide(L)'
;MPTKLMVGDDLTPVAAYAALRARSGGSPSFLLESAPTAGERWGRFSVIGWRPRRRVTLDLLAGGAEVLLTVEPLRDGGARSEVRGPSRDALALLRAHTFPAGPPAAPSALRVLDGAVGWVGYDLVHALEPVGPWGETARVAHLLEGSTTVVFDALLQTMTIHGADQQDVDATYAVLSGPRAPLRPLQPPTRGATPAGVETSIDDAAYRAMVTRAKRYIEAGDVFQVVLARKFVAPRGGADPFDAYRALRVLNPSPYLYFLDLGGDGRDEPSAIAGASPETLVRLEDSVVTVRPIAGTRPRGADAESDQALERELLGDPKERAEHVMLVDLGRNDVGRVAKIGTVTVPLQMVVERFSHVMHLVSEVHGVLADDHDAWDALAATFPAGTLSGAPKVRAMQIIRQLEGGAVPAGSPFVRRGLYGGAIGYVSPHRTMDFAIAIRTIAAWSDRFEVGAGAGIVEASDPKLEAEETRHKAGAALSAIAAARQLAEERRGASEA
;
A
#
# COMPACT_ATOMS: atom_id res chain seq x y z
N MET A 1 -7.70 27.66 -2.74
CA MET A 1 -7.78 27.37 -1.30
C MET A 1 -6.59 28.02 -0.60
N PRO A 2 -6.73 28.47 0.66
CA PRO A 2 -5.67 29.17 1.39
C PRO A 2 -4.46 28.28 1.68
N THR A 3 -3.28 28.88 1.65
CA THR A 3 -2.01 28.22 1.96
C THR A 3 -1.15 29.07 2.90
N LYS A 4 -0.26 28.41 3.65
CA LYS A 4 0.77 29.07 4.45
C LYS A 4 2.09 28.33 4.33
N LEU A 5 3.09 28.99 3.74
CA LEU A 5 4.46 28.49 3.58
C LEU A 5 5.35 28.98 4.74
N MET A 6 6.20 28.10 5.25
CA MET A 6 7.21 28.43 6.26
C MET A 6 8.45 27.55 6.13
N VAL A 7 9.53 27.94 6.80
CA VAL A 7 10.70 27.09 7.01
C VAL A 7 10.28 25.91 7.89
N GLY A 8 10.74 24.70 7.56
CA GLY A 8 10.41 23.45 8.24
C GLY A 8 11.65 22.72 8.78
N ASP A 9 12.64 23.47 9.27
CA ASP A 9 13.93 22.94 9.76
C ASP A 9 13.91 22.50 11.23
N ASP A 10 12.93 22.96 12.02
CA ASP A 10 12.77 22.63 13.45
C ASP A 10 11.88 21.40 13.71
N LEU A 11 11.17 20.90 12.70
CA LEU A 11 10.12 19.91 12.85
C LEU A 11 10.20 18.82 11.78
N THR A 12 10.24 17.56 12.22
CA THR A 12 10.16 16.42 11.30
C THR A 12 8.72 16.08 10.93
N PRO A 13 8.45 15.48 9.75
CA PRO A 13 7.11 15.02 9.38
C PRO A 13 6.48 14.08 10.42
N VAL A 14 7.29 13.19 11.01
CA VAL A 14 6.85 12.25 12.04
C VAL A 14 6.39 12.98 13.32
N ALA A 15 7.14 13.98 13.78
CA ALA A 15 6.78 14.77 14.95
C ALA A 15 5.56 15.68 14.69
N ALA A 16 5.49 16.29 13.49
CA ALA A 16 4.34 17.07 13.06
C ALA A 16 3.06 16.22 13.03
N TYR A 17 3.12 15.04 12.42
CA TYR A 17 1.99 14.12 12.36
C TYR A 17 1.52 13.70 13.75
N ALA A 18 2.46 13.34 14.64
CA ALA A 18 2.12 12.97 16.01
C ALA A 18 1.38 14.09 16.76
N ALA A 19 1.84 15.33 16.62
CA ALA A 19 1.21 16.50 17.24
C ALA A 19 -0.22 16.75 16.71
N LEU A 20 -0.42 16.60 15.39
CA LEU A 20 -1.73 16.76 14.75
C LEU A 20 -2.68 15.61 15.13
N ARG A 21 -2.20 14.36 15.08
CA ARG A 21 -2.96 13.15 15.47
C ARG A 21 -3.42 13.23 16.93
N ALA A 22 -2.56 13.67 17.85
CA ALA A 22 -2.94 13.83 19.26
C ALA A 22 -4.08 14.85 19.47
N ARG A 23 -4.28 15.77 18.53
CA ARG A 23 -5.36 16.76 18.54
C ARG A 23 -6.53 16.43 17.61
N SER A 24 -6.50 15.29 16.92
CA SER A 24 -7.57 14.91 15.99
C SER A 24 -8.82 14.37 16.70
N GLY A 25 -8.73 14.02 17.99
CA GLY A 25 -9.85 13.48 18.76
C GLY A 25 -10.38 12.15 18.21
N GLY A 26 -9.50 11.34 17.59
CA GLY A 26 -9.88 10.10 16.92
C GLY A 26 -10.39 10.29 15.48
N SER A 27 -10.45 11.53 14.98
CA SER A 27 -10.71 11.79 13.56
C SER A 27 -9.62 11.15 12.69
N PRO A 28 -9.98 10.53 11.55
CA PRO A 28 -9.02 9.91 10.65
C PRO A 28 -7.93 10.87 10.18
N SER A 29 -6.75 10.33 9.89
CA SER A 29 -5.60 11.10 9.43
C SER A 29 -4.60 10.20 8.71
N PHE A 30 -3.65 10.79 8.00
CA PHE A 30 -2.60 10.03 7.34
C PHE A 30 -1.27 10.77 7.31
N LEU A 31 -0.20 10.00 7.13
CA LEU A 31 1.15 10.44 6.81
C LEU A 31 1.64 9.59 5.62
N LEU A 32 1.93 10.22 4.51
CA LEU A 32 2.61 9.63 3.35
C LEU A 32 4.03 10.19 3.30
N GLU A 33 5.03 9.32 3.22
CA GLU A 33 6.43 9.70 3.03
C GLU A 33 6.99 8.93 1.85
N SER A 34 8.02 9.49 1.22
CA SER A 34 8.84 8.79 0.26
C SER A 34 10.28 8.90 0.74
N ALA A 35 10.94 7.76 0.95
CA ALA A 35 12.36 7.76 1.30
C ALA A 35 13.19 7.85 0.01
N PRO A 36 14.16 8.77 -0.11
CA PRO A 36 15.06 8.78 -1.25
C PRO A 36 15.91 7.51 -1.22
N THR A 37 15.76 6.64 -2.22
CA THR A 37 16.69 5.50 -2.44
C THR A 37 17.74 5.86 -3.50
N ALA A 38 18.87 5.14 -3.52
CA ALA A 38 19.99 5.47 -4.40
C ALA A 38 19.63 5.19 -5.87
N GLY A 39 19.30 6.26 -6.61
CA GLY A 39 18.82 6.20 -7.99
C GLY A 39 17.41 6.74 -8.17
N GLU A 40 16.63 6.82 -7.10
CA GLU A 40 15.29 7.39 -7.12
C GLU A 40 15.35 8.92 -7.14
N ARG A 41 14.63 9.52 -8.10
CA ARG A 41 14.35 10.97 -8.11
C ARG A 41 13.27 11.35 -7.08
N TRP A 42 12.60 10.37 -6.48
CA TRP A 42 11.41 10.53 -5.66
C TRP A 42 11.75 10.18 -4.20
N GLY A 43 11.29 11.02 -3.27
CA GLY A 43 11.83 11.07 -1.90
C GLY A 43 11.93 12.48 -1.30
N ARG A 44 11.41 13.48 -2.03
CA ARG A 44 11.47 14.90 -1.66
C ARG A 44 10.37 15.31 -0.69
N PHE A 45 9.20 14.68 -0.77
CA PHE A 45 8.01 15.16 -0.08
C PHE A 45 7.49 14.18 0.97
N SER A 46 7.04 14.74 2.09
CA SER A 46 6.18 14.06 3.06
C SER A 46 4.88 14.83 3.21
N VAL A 47 3.76 14.12 3.21
CA VAL A 47 2.42 14.69 3.17
C VAL A 47 1.64 14.19 4.37
N ILE A 48 1.16 15.10 5.19
CA ILE A 48 0.23 14.81 6.28
C ILE A 48 -1.15 15.28 5.86
N GLY A 49 -2.17 14.48 6.13
CA GLY A 49 -3.56 14.89 6.10
C GLY A 49 -4.20 14.68 7.46
N TRP A 50 -4.92 15.67 7.95
CA TRP A 50 -5.70 15.55 9.18
C TRP A 50 -7.02 16.31 9.07
N ARG A 51 -8.00 15.91 9.90
CA ARG A 51 -9.36 16.46 9.91
C ARG A 51 -10.03 16.44 8.51
N PRO A 52 -10.09 15.26 7.85
CA PRO A 52 -10.84 15.11 6.60
C PRO A 52 -12.29 15.57 6.78
N ARG A 53 -12.87 16.11 5.72
CA ARG A 53 -14.28 16.54 5.71
C ARG A 53 -15.21 15.37 5.47
N ARG A 54 -14.76 14.37 4.70
CA ARG A 54 -15.57 13.19 4.35
C ARG A 54 -14.73 11.92 4.33
N ARG A 55 -15.40 10.81 4.59
CA ARG A 55 -14.92 9.46 4.33
C ARG A 55 -15.80 8.81 3.27
N VAL A 56 -15.17 8.18 2.28
CA VAL A 56 -15.84 7.39 1.24
C VAL A 56 -15.42 5.93 1.40
N THR A 57 -16.36 5.03 1.62
CA THR A 57 -16.10 3.58 1.67
C THR A 57 -16.87 2.86 0.58
N LEU A 58 -16.30 1.75 0.11
CA LEU A 58 -16.96 0.81 -0.79
C LEU A 58 -16.93 -0.59 -0.19
N ASP A 59 -18.10 -1.18 -0.02
CA ASP A 59 -18.27 -2.52 0.51
C ASP A 59 -18.88 -3.43 -0.58
N LEU A 60 -18.30 -4.60 -0.81
CA LEU A 60 -18.95 -5.70 -1.53
C LEU A 60 -20.00 -6.35 -0.65
N LEU A 61 -21.15 -6.68 -1.22
CA LEU A 61 -22.29 -7.31 -0.55
C LEU A 61 -22.79 -8.53 -1.35
N ALA A 62 -23.62 -9.34 -0.71
CA ALA A 62 -24.34 -10.47 -1.32
C ALA A 62 -23.41 -11.40 -2.14
N GLY A 63 -22.28 -11.78 -1.55
CA GLY A 63 -21.29 -12.61 -2.24
C GLY A 63 -20.65 -11.89 -3.43
N GLY A 64 -20.41 -10.59 -3.33
CA GLY A 64 -19.79 -9.80 -4.39
C GLY A 64 -20.67 -9.53 -5.61
N ALA A 65 -21.98 -9.84 -5.56
CA ALA A 65 -22.93 -9.49 -6.62
C ALA A 65 -23.23 -7.98 -6.65
N GLU A 66 -23.08 -7.31 -5.51
CA GLU A 66 -23.45 -5.92 -5.32
C GLU A 66 -22.38 -5.14 -4.58
N VAL A 67 -22.48 -3.82 -4.67
CA VAL A 67 -21.65 -2.87 -3.95
C VAL A 67 -22.52 -1.86 -3.21
N LEU A 68 -22.02 -1.41 -2.06
CA LEU A 68 -22.55 -0.28 -1.31
C LEU A 68 -21.44 0.76 -1.16
N LEU A 69 -21.63 1.92 -1.78
CA LEU A 69 -20.81 3.09 -1.55
C LEU A 69 -21.42 3.92 -0.43
N THR A 70 -20.64 4.25 0.60
CA THR A 70 -21.04 5.16 1.68
C THR A 70 -20.19 6.42 1.62
N VAL A 71 -20.84 7.59 1.61
CA VAL A 71 -20.17 8.88 1.86
C VAL A 71 -20.62 9.38 3.23
N GLU A 72 -19.67 9.51 4.15
CA GLU A 72 -19.88 9.95 5.51
C GLU A 72 -19.20 11.29 5.76
N PRO A 73 -19.97 12.36 6.03
CA PRO A 73 -19.42 13.63 6.48
C PRO A 73 -18.82 13.50 7.88
N LEU A 74 -17.54 13.84 8.01
CA LEU A 74 -16.81 13.85 9.27
C LEU A 74 -16.77 15.26 9.88
N ARG A 75 -17.09 16.28 9.07
CA ARG A 75 -17.17 17.69 9.46
C ARG A 75 -18.40 18.33 8.81
N ASP A 76 -18.71 19.54 9.25
CA ASP A 76 -19.69 20.44 8.62
C ASP A 76 -21.16 19.96 8.64
N GLY A 77 -21.48 18.92 9.40
CA GLY A 77 -22.87 18.53 9.72
C GLY A 77 -23.68 17.94 8.55
N GLY A 78 -23.02 17.46 7.49
CA GLY A 78 -23.69 16.83 6.35
C GLY A 78 -24.35 15.49 6.71
N ALA A 79 -25.35 15.08 5.91
CA ALA A 79 -25.98 13.77 6.05
C ALA A 79 -25.13 12.66 5.42
N ARG A 80 -25.04 11.51 6.10
CA ARG A 80 -24.52 10.27 5.54
C ARG A 80 -25.36 9.87 4.33
N SER A 81 -24.72 9.49 3.23
CA SER A 81 -25.38 9.00 2.02
C SER A 81 -24.86 7.62 1.64
N GLU A 82 -25.74 6.82 1.06
CA GLU A 82 -25.47 5.45 0.64
C GLU A 82 -26.01 5.24 -0.77
N VAL A 83 -25.21 4.62 -1.63
CA VAL A 83 -25.61 4.25 -2.99
C VAL A 83 -25.28 2.78 -3.20
N ARG A 84 -26.32 1.99 -3.52
CA ARG A 84 -26.19 0.56 -3.82
C ARG A 84 -26.28 0.34 -5.33
N GLY A 85 -25.49 -0.59 -5.84
CA GLY A 85 -25.49 -0.96 -7.26
C GLY A 85 -24.93 -2.36 -7.49
N PRO A 86 -24.99 -2.88 -8.73
CA PRO A 86 -24.32 -4.12 -9.08
C PRO A 86 -22.80 -3.95 -8.96
N SER A 87 -22.07 -5.01 -8.61
CA SER A 87 -20.64 -4.91 -8.31
C SER A 87 -19.79 -4.38 -9.47
N ARG A 88 -20.18 -4.68 -10.72
CA ARG A 88 -19.54 -4.12 -11.92
C ARG A 88 -19.51 -2.59 -11.97
N ASP A 89 -20.39 -1.91 -11.24
CA ASP A 89 -20.45 -0.44 -11.18
C ASP A 89 -19.54 0.14 -10.09
N ALA A 90 -18.77 -0.68 -9.36
CA ALA A 90 -17.87 -0.29 -8.27
C ALA A 90 -17.04 0.97 -8.58
N LEU A 91 -16.33 0.95 -9.72
CA LEU A 91 -15.46 2.05 -10.12
C LEU A 91 -16.25 3.27 -10.59
N ALA A 92 -17.39 3.06 -11.26
CA ALA A 92 -18.27 4.15 -11.66
C ALA A 92 -18.84 4.88 -10.42
N LEU A 93 -19.16 4.16 -9.36
CA LEU A 93 -19.60 4.74 -8.09
C LEU A 93 -18.46 5.52 -7.42
N LEU A 94 -17.24 4.97 -7.32
CA LEU A 94 -16.08 5.68 -6.79
C LEU A 94 -15.78 6.96 -7.58
N ARG A 95 -15.81 6.88 -8.91
CA ARG A 95 -15.66 8.03 -9.83
C ARG A 95 -16.70 9.11 -9.56
N ALA A 96 -17.96 8.75 -9.40
CA ALA A 96 -19.04 9.70 -9.22
C ALA A 96 -19.07 10.36 -7.82
N HIS A 97 -18.47 9.74 -6.80
CA HIS A 97 -18.65 10.13 -5.40
C HIS A 97 -17.38 10.52 -4.65
N THR A 98 -16.22 10.55 -5.31
CA THR A 98 -14.99 11.07 -4.71
C THR A 98 -14.90 12.59 -4.89
N PHE A 99 -14.58 13.05 -6.09
CA PHE A 99 -14.51 14.49 -6.37
C PHE A 99 -14.95 14.82 -7.80
N PRO A 100 -15.49 16.04 -8.02
CA PRO A 100 -15.67 16.53 -9.39
C PRO A 100 -14.30 16.72 -10.04
N ALA A 101 -14.21 16.48 -11.35
CA ALA A 101 -12.99 16.78 -12.10
C ALA A 101 -12.62 18.27 -11.95
N GLY A 102 -11.39 18.54 -11.52
CA GLY A 102 -10.85 19.88 -11.35
C GLY A 102 -10.01 20.31 -12.56
N PRO A 103 -9.79 21.62 -12.78
CA PRO A 103 -8.89 22.09 -13.84
C PRO A 103 -7.46 21.56 -13.59
N PRO A 104 -6.67 21.21 -14.61
CA PRO A 104 -5.28 20.83 -14.43
C PRO A 104 -4.46 22.04 -13.98
N ALA A 105 -3.74 21.92 -12.86
CA ALA A 105 -2.49 22.61 -12.51
C ALA A 105 -2.41 22.98 -11.02
N ALA A 106 -1.70 22.15 -10.26
CA ALA A 106 -0.90 22.58 -9.13
C ALA A 106 0.53 22.05 -9.36
N PRO A 107 1.59 22.73 -8.89
CA PRO A 107 2.94 22.16 -8.85
C PRO A 107 2.94 20.73 -8.26
N SER A 108 3.85 19.86 -8.70
CA SER A 108 3.81 18.40 -8.45
C SER A 108 3.60 17.98 -6.99
N ALA A 109 4.17 18.69 -6.03
CA ALA A 109 4.01 18.41 -4.59
C ALA A 109 2.62 18.74 -4.01
N LEU A 110 1.91 19.66 -4.67
CA LEU A 110 0.61 20.18 -4.25
C LEU A 110 -0.56 19.39 -4.87
N ARG A 111 -0.27 18.34 -5.67
CA ARG A 111 -1.29 17.56 -6.36
C ARG A 111 -2.09 16.63 -5.45
N VAL A 112 -1.54 16.29 -4.29
CA VAL A 112 -2.21 15.46 -3.25
C VAL A 112 -3.20 16.27 -2.39
N LEU A 113 -3.11 17.60 -2.40
CA LEU A 113 -3.75 18.46 -1.40
C LEU A 113 -5.27 18.36 -1.36
N ASP A 114 -5.86 18.11 -2.53
CA ASP A 114 -7.31 17.96 -2.74
C ASP A 114 -7.70 16.52 -3.10
N GLY A 115 -6.77 15.56 -2.96
CA GLY A 115 -6.99 14.18 -3.34
C GLY A 115 -7.79 13.38 -2.31
N ALA A 116 -8.42 12.32 -2.79
CA ALA A 116 -8.94 11.23 -1.97
C ALA A 116 -7.77 10.28 -1.65
N VAL A 117 -7.38 10.23 -0.38
CA VAL A 117 -6.24 9.44 0.10
C VAL A 117 -6.74 8.24 0.87
N GLY A 118 -6.22 7.05 0.58
CA GLY A 118 -6.67 5.86 1.27
C GLY A 118 -6.16 4.56 0.68
N TRP A 119 -7.00 3.53 0.74
CA TRP A 119 -6.66 2.19 0.27
C TRP A 119 -7.78 1.57 -0.56
N VAL A 120 -7.37 0.68 -1.46
CA VAL A 120 -8.22 -0.20 -2.26
C VAL A 120 -7.76 -1.64 -2.01
N GLY A 121 -8.63 -2.48 -1.48
CA GLY A 121 -8.30 -3.86 -1.10
C GLY A 121 -8.23 -4.78 -2.30
N TYR A 122 -7.39 -5.82 -2.22
CA TYR A 122 -7.27 -6.86 -3.24
C TYR A 122 -8.65 -7.41 -3.63
N ASP A 123 -9.55 -7.55 -2.66
CA ASP A 123 -10.86 -8.17 -2.87
C ASP A 123 -11.78 -7.38 -3.82
N LEU A 124 -11.41 -6.14 -4.21
CA LEU A 124 -12.07 -5.43 -5.32
C LEU A 124 -12.06 -6.26 -6.63
N VAL A 125 -11.10 -7.17 -6.81
CA VAL A 125 -11.03 -8.06 -8.00
C VAL A 125 -12.32 -8.82 -8.26
N HIS A 126 -13.10 -9.15 -7.23
CA HIS A 126 -14.36 -9.88 -7.37
C HIS A 126 -15.45 -9.07 -8.07
N ALA A 127 -15.31 -7.74 -8.11
CA ALA A 127 -16.17 -6.84 -8.86
C ALA A 127 -15.67 -6.59 -10.29
N LEU A 128 -14.36 -6.68 -10.51
CA LEU A 128 -13.71 -6.31 -11.76
C LEU A 128 -13.54 -7.49 -12.72
N GLU A 129 -13.37 -8.70 -12.18
CA GLU A 129 -12.96 -9.88 -12.92
C GLU A 129 -13.84 -11.10 -12.54
N PRO A 130 -13.95 -12.11 -13.42
CA PRO A 130 -14.75 -13.32 -13.15
C PRO A 130 -14.04 -14.26 -12.16
N VAL A 131 -13.85 -13.78 -10.92
CA VAL A 131 -13.23 -14.47 -9.80
C VAL A 131 -14.22 -14.48 -8.64
N GLY A 132 -14.63 -15.68 -8.20
CA GLY A 132 -15.64 -15.83 -7.15
C GLY A 132 -15.24 -15.17 -5.81
N PRO A 133 -16.21 -14.63 -5.05
CA PRO A 133 -15.98 -13.87 -3.82
C PRO A 133 -15.41 -14.75 -2.69
N TRP A 134 -14.72 -14.16 -1.72
CA TRP A 134 -14.30 -14.89 -0.51
C TRP A 134 -15.45 -15.24 0.45
N GLY A 135 -16.47 -14.38 0.52
CA GLY A 135 -17.61 -14.51 1.44
C GLY A 135 -18.69 -13.46 1.16
N GLU A 136 -19.60 -13.26 2.11
CA GLU A 136 -20.82 -12.45 1.91
C GLU A 136 -20.58 -10.95 1.75
N THR A 137 -19.72 -10.38 2.60
CA THR A 137 -19.44 -8.94 2.63
C THR A 137 -17.94 -8.69 2.72
N ALA A 138 -17.44 -7.58 2.17
CA ALA A 138 -16.05 -7.16 2.36
C ALA A 138 -15.89 -5.67 2.07
N ARG A 139 -15.18 -4.94 2.94
CA ARG A 139 -14.73 -3.59 2.60
C ARG A 139 -13.59 -3.67 1.59
N VAL A 140 -13.75 -2.98 0.46
CA VAL A 140 -12.79 -3.00 -0.66
C VAL A 140 -12.20 -1.64 -0.97
N ALA A 141 -12.73 -0.55 -0.41
CA ALA A 141 -12.07 0.75 -0.45
C ALA A 141 -12.44 1.61 0.77
N HIS A 142 -11.50 2.46 1.18
CA HIS A 142 -11.69 3.51 2.18
C HIS A 142 -10.80 4.69 1.80
N LEU A 143 -11.42 5.83 1.51
CA LEU A 143 -10.76 7.06 1.08
C LEU A 143 -11.16 8.23 1.99
N LEU A 144 -10.20 9.08 2.31
CA LEU A 144 -10.34 10.29 3.11
C LEU A 144 -10.21 11.51 2.20
N GLU A 145 -11.16 12.43 2.31
CA GLU A 145 -11.26 13.59 1.42
C GLU A 145 -11.38 14.91 2.16
N GLY A 146 -10.89 15.97 1.53
CA GLY A 146 -10.95 17.33 2.08
C GLY A 146 -10.15 17.46 3.38
N SER A 147 -9.06 16.72 3.50
CA SER A 147 -8.12 16.85 4.61
C SER A 147 -7.42 18.20 4.58
N THR A 148 -7.22 18.81 5.74
CA THR A 148 -6.21 19.86 5.86
C THR A 148 -4.85 19.18 5.73
N THR A 149 -4.03 19.68 4.81
CA THR A 149 -2.79 19.02 4.39
C THR A 149 -1.56 19.82 4.75
N VAL A 150 -0.48 19.11 5.09
CA VAL A 150 0.82 19.69 5.40
C VAL A 150 1.86 18.97 4.56
N VAL A 151 2.54 19.71 3.69
CA VAL A 151 3.55 19.18 2.78
C VAL A 151 4.93 19.66 3.22
N PHE A 152 5.77 18.72 3.62
CA PHE A 152 7.19 18.95 3.85
C PHE A 152 7.95 18.75 2.55
N ASP A 153 8.80 19.71 2.21
CA ASP A 153 9.78 19.62 1.13
C ASP A 153 11.18 19.50 1.74
N ALA A 154 11.73 18.29 1.74
CA ALA A 154 13.03 18.00 2.33
C ALA A 154 14.18 18.65 1.57
N LEU A 155 14.00 18.98 0.28
CA LEU A 155 15.04 19.64 -0.53
C LEU A 155 15.08 21.14 -0.25
N LEU A 156 13.92 21.79 -0.18
CA LEU A 156 13.83 23.22 0.10
C LEU A 156 13.81 23.55 1.60
N GLN A 157 13.69 22.54 2.46
CA GLN A 157 13.54 22.67 3.91
C GLN A 157 12.33 23.55 4.29
N THR A 158 11.24 23.40 3.55
CA THR A 158 10.01 24.16 3.76
C THR A 158 8.83 23.26 4.14
N MET A 159 7.86 23.83 4.82
CA MET A 159 6.56 23.23 5.10
C MET A 159 5.45 24.12 4.56
N THR A 160 4.51 23.55 3.81
CA THR A 160 3.32 24.24 3.30
C THR A 160 2.07 23.65 3.93
N ILE A 161 1.30 24.48 4.62
CA ILE A 161 -0.04 24.14 5.12
C ILE A 161 -1.07 24.55 4.06
N HIS A 162 -2.00 23.66 3.76
CA HIS A 162 -3.13 23.90 2.86
C HIS A 162 -4.42 23.45 3.55
N GLY A 163 -5.44 24.28 3.49
CA GLY A 163 -6.75 23.98 4.06
C GLY A 163 -7.86 24.51 3.17
N ALA A 164 -9.08 24.03 3.38
CA ALA A 164 -10.23 24.48 2.59
C ALA A 164 -10.58 25.96 2.89
N ASP A 165 -10.32 26.42 4.12
CA ASP A 165 -10.51 27.79 4.57
C ASP A 165 -9.34 28.26 5.46
N GLN A 166 -9.31 29.57 5.78
CA GLN A 166 -8.22 30.16 6.56
C GLN A 166 -8.17 29.62 7.99
N GLN A 167 -9.33 29.22 8.54
CA GLN A 167 -9.42 28.66 9.89
C GLN A 167 -8.72 27.30 9.97
N ASP A 168 -8.84 26.45 8.94
CA ASP A 168 -8.12 25.19 8.83
C ASP A 168 -6.59 25.41 8.84
N VAL A 169 -6.12 26.41 8.08
CA VAL A 169 -4.69 26.78 8.00
C VAL A 169 -4.18 27.29 9.36
N ASP A 170 -4.90 28.22 9.97
CA ASP A 170 -4.49 28.85 11.24
C ASP A 170 -4.52 27.86 12.40
N ALA A 171 -5.53 26.98 12.46
CA ALA A 171 -5.60 25.92 13.47
C ALA A 171 -4.44 24.93 13.33
N THR A 172 -4.11 24.52 12.10
CA THR A 172 -2.96 23.63 11.83
C THR A 172 -1.66 24.32 12.23
N TYR A 173 -1.47 25.57 11.84
CA TYR A 173 -0.29 26.35 12.20
C TYR A 173 -0.14 26.49 13.72
N ALA A 174 -1.23 26.73 14.45
CA ALA A 174 -1.21 26.83 15.91
C ALA A 174 -0.79 25.51 16.57
N VAL A 175 -1.20 24.36 16.02
CA VAL A 175 -0.74 23.05 16.51
C VAL A 175 0.75 22.86 16.24
N LEU A 176 1.20 23.20 15.03
CA LEU A 176 2.58 23.02 14.57
C LEU A 176 3.55 24.10 15.07
N SER A 177 3.09 25.17 15.71
CA SER A 177 3.96 26.21 16.28
C SER A 177 3.91 26.25 17.80
N GLY A 178 2.92 25.60 18.41
CA GLY A 178 2.73 25.57 19.85
C GLY A 178 3.55 24.48 20.57
N PRO A 179 3.42 24.38 21.90
CA PRO A 179 4.00 23.29 22.68
C PRO A 179 3.48 21.92 22.21
N ARG A 180 4.40 20.96 22.08
CA ARG A 180 4.16 19.59 21.61
C ARG A 180 4.65 18.60 22.66
N ALA A 181 3.88 17.55 22.91
CA ALA A 181 4.39 16.43 23.70
C ALA A 181 5.51 15.74 22.89
N PRO A 182 6.69 15.50 23.49
CA PRO A 182 7.75 14.80 22.79
C PRO A 182 7.30 13.36 22.49
N LEU A 183 7.60 12.89 21.29
CA LEU A 183 7.46 11.47 20.98
C LEU A 183 8.39 10.67 21.91
N ARG A 184 7.85 9.63 22.54
CA ARG A 184 8.69 8.73 23.34
C ARG A 184 9.77 8.12 22.43
N PRO A 185 11.05 8.15 22.85
CA PRO A 185 12.11 7.51 22.09
C PRO A 185 11.78 6.04 21.84
N LEU A 186 11.91 5.62 20.58
CA LEU A 186 11.79 4.22 20.19
C LEU A 186 13.21 3.67 20.09
N GLN A 187 13.50 2.57 20.78
CA GLN A 187 14.78 1.87 20.63
C GLN A 187 14.91 1.37 19.17
N PRO A 188 16.12 1.41 18.58
CA PRO A 188 16.34 0.85 17.26
C PRO A 188 15.83 -0.60 17.20
N PRO A 189 14.93 -0.94 16.25
CA PRO A 189 14.32 -2.26 16.20
C PRO A 189 15.34 -3.35 15.81
N THR A 190 15.31 -4.48 16.52
CA THR A 190 16.15 -5.64 16.22
C THR A 190 15.60 -6.41 15.01
N ARG A 191 16.41 -6.54 13.95
CA ARG A 191 16.04 -7.31 12.75
C ARG A 191 15.86 -8.80 13.08
N GLY A 192 14.78 -9.39 12.57
CA GLY A 192 14.46 -10.79 12.80
C GLY A 192 13.76 -11.05 14.14
N ALA A 193 13.59 -10.03 14.99
CA ALA A 193 12.75 -10.15 16.17
C ALA A 193 11.30 -10.49 15.76
N THR A 194 10.70 -11.44 16.45
CA THR A 194 9.31 -11.86 16.23
C THR A 194 8.53 -11.60 17.51
N PRO A 195 7.34 -10.96 17.44
CA PRO A 195 6.54 -10.70 18.62
C PRO A 195 6.05 -12.01 19.25
N ALA A 196 5.88 -12.02 20.58
CA ALA A 196 5.32 -13.17 21.27
C ALA A 196 3.87 -13.45 20.83
N GLY A 197 3.54 -14.72 20.62
CA GLY A 197 2.20 -15.16 20.22
C GLY A 197 1.85 -14.90 18.75
N VAL A 198 2.84 -14.82 17.86
CA VAL A 198 2.56 -14.77 16.42
C VAL A 198 2.06 -16.11 15.92
N GLU A 199 0.93 -16.08 15.23
CA GLU A 199 0.31 -17.21 14.55
C GLU A 199 0.26 -16.97 13.03
N THR A 200 -0.02 -18.02 12.27
CA THR A 200 -0.21 -17.94 10.81
C THR A 200 -1.61 -18.39 10.43
N SER A 201 -2.27 -17.69 9.50
CA SER A 201 -3.58 -18.08 8.98
C SER A 201 -3.55 -19.42 8.24
N ILE A 202 -2.40 -19.76 7.66
CA ILE A 202 -2.11 -21.01 6.96
C ILE A 202 -0.74 -21.47 7.45
N ASP A 203 -0.72 -22.62 8.14
CA ASP A 203 0.52 -23.20 8.64
C ASP A 203 1.45 -23.67 7.51
N ASP A 204 2.69 -24.05 7.86
CA ASP A 204 3.67 -24.46 6.87
C ASP A 204 3.31 -25.72 6.09
N ALA A 205 2.66 -26.69 6.74
CA ALA A 205 2.31 -27.94 6.08
C ALA A 205 1.23 -27.67 5.03
N ALA A 206 0.20 -26.90 5.39
CA ALA A 206 -0.85 -26.46 4.48
C ALA A 206 -0.29 -25.58 3.35
N TYR A 207 0.60 -24.62 3.66
CA TYR A 207 1.22 -23.77 2.64
C TYR A 207 2.06 -24.58 1.65
N ARG A 208 2.88 -25.53 2.13
CA ARG A 208 3.67 -26.44 1.25
C ARG A 208 2.76 -27.29 0.36
N ALA A 209 1.63 -27.75 0.88
CA ALA A 209 0.64 -28.48 0.10
C ALA A 209 0.01 -27.60 -0.98
N MET A 210 -0.30 -26.34 -0.67
CA MET A 210 -0.77 -25.37 -1.65
C MET A 210 0.26 -25.12 -2.76
N VAL A 211 1.54 -24.94 -2.41
CA VAL A 211 2.63 -24.79 -3.40
C VAL A 211 2.69 -26.01 -4.33
N THR A 212 2.68 -27.21 -3.75
CA THR A 212 2.66 -28.47 -4.52
C THR A 212 1.46 -28.54 -5.45
N ARG A 213 0.29 -28.05 -5.00
CA ARG A 213 -0.92 -28.03 -5.82
C ARG A 213 -0.86 -26.98 -6.93
N ALA A 214 -0.31 -25.80 -6.66
CA ALA A 214 -0.08 -24.75 -7.64
C ALA A 214 0.86 -25.22 -8.76
N LYS A 215 1.92 -25.95 -8.43
CA LYS A 215 2.81 -26.56 -9.43
C LYS A 215 2.08 -27.48 -10.41
N ARG A 216 1.07 -28.23 -9.96
CA ARG A 216 0.24 -29.05 -10.86
C ARG A 216 -0.58 -28.23 -11.86
N TYR A 217 -1.05 -27.04 -11.48
CA TYR A 217 -1.70 -26.11 -12.42
C TYR A 217 -0.69 -25.60 -13.46
N ILE A 218 0.55 -25.33 -13.04
CA ILE A 218 1.62 -24.88 -13.93
C ILE A 218 2.01 -25.98 -14.91
N GLU A 219 2.23 -27.21 -14.42
CA GLU A 219 2.51 -28.40 -15.25
C GLU A 219 1.39 -28.69 -16.25
N ALA A 220 0.13 -28.42 -15.88
CA ALA A 220 -1.02 -28.56 -16.77
C ALA A 220 -1.15 -27.43 -17.81
N GLY A 221 -0.33 -26.38 -17.71
CA GLY A 221 -0.38 -25.21 -18.60
C GLY A 221 -1.48 -24.21 -18.27
N ASP A 222 -2.10 -24.27 -17.08
CA ASP A 222 -3.13 -23.31 -16.66
C ASP A 222 -2.54 -21.90 -16.44
N VAL A 223 -1.32 -21.83 -15.90
CA VAL A 223 -0.60 -20.59 -15.55
C VAL A 223 0.90 -20.80 -15.68
N PHE A 224 1.63 -19.74 -16.01
CA PHE A 224 3.10 -19.69 -15.91
C PHE A 224 3.54 -19.48 -14.46
N GLN A 225 2.79 -18.65 -13.72
CA GLN A 225 3.07 -18.29 -12.33
C GLN A 225 1.77 -18.02 -11.57
N VAL A 226 1.75 -18.37 -10.29
CA VAL A 226 0.71 -17.95 -9.33
C VAL A 226 1.35 -17.52 -8.02
N VAL A 227 0.89 -16.42 -7.43
CA VAL A 227 1.45 -15.87 -6.19
C VAL A 227 0.53 -16.22 -5.04
N LEU A 228 0.97 -17.16 -4.19
CA LEU A 228 0.21 -17.60 -3.02
C LEU A 228 0.64 -16.80 -1.79
N ALA A 229 -0.29 -16.62 -0.85
CA ALA A 229 -0.04 -15.82 0.34
C ALA A 229 -0.66 -16.44 1.60
N ARG A 230 -0.18 -15.95 2.74
CA ARG A 230 -0.73 -16.21 4.07
C ARG A 230 -0.59 -14.98 4.95
N LYS A 231 -1.30 -14.95 6.07
CA LYS A 231 -1.20 -13.88 7.06
C LYS A 231 -0.45 -14.35 8.29
N PHE A 232 0.35 -13.45 8.85
CA PHE A 232 0.92 -13.55 10.19
C PHE A 232 0.12 -12.64 11.11
N VAL A 233 -0.32 -13.19 12.25
CA VAL A 233 -1.23 -12.53 13.18
C VAL A 233 -0.54 -12.42 14.52
N ALA A 234 -0.42 -11.21 15.05
CA ALA A 234 0.20 -10.95 16.35
C ALA A 234 -0.78 -10.23 17.27
N PRO A 235 -0.87 -10.57 18.57
CA PRO A 235 -1.64 -9.77 19.52
C PRO A 235 -1.18 -8.31 19.51
N ARG A 236 -2.12 -7.36 19.54
CA ARG A 236 -1.80 -5.92 19.56
C ARG A 236 -1.13 -5.51 20.86
N GLY A 237 -1.52 -6.13 21.97
CA GLY A 237 -0.90 -5.91 23.28
C GLY A 237 -0.99 -4.47 23.78
N GLY A 238 -1.92 -3.65 23.25
CA GLY A 238 -2.02 -2.22 23.55
C GLY A 238 -0.97 -1.34 22.88
N ALA A 239 -0.18 -1.88 21.94
CA ALA A 239 0.76 -1.08 21.17
C ALA A 239 0.01 -0.08 20.27
N ASP A 240 0.59 1.12 20.16
CA ASP A 240 0.14 2.14 19.21
C ASP A 240 0.63 1.76 17.81
N PRO A 241 -0.26 1.63 16.81
CA PRO A 241 0.12 1.36 15.43
C PRO A 241 1.11 2.38 14.86
N PHE A 242 1.10 3.61 15.36
CA PHE A 242 2.08 4.61 14.92
C PHE A 242 3.51 4.29 15.38
N ASP A 243 3.69 3.61 16.52
CA ASP A 243 5.01 3.15 16.93
C ASP A 243 5.51 2.00 16.05
N ALA A 244 4.60 1.13 15.58
CA ALA A 244 4.93 0.09 14.60
C ALA A 244 5.33 0.72 13.25
N TYR A 245 4.65 1.77 12.80
CA TYR A 245 5.07 2.56 11.63
C TYR A 245 6.47 3.16 11.80
N ARG A 246 6.74 3.82 12.93
CA ARG A 246 8.05 4.41 13.25
C ARG A 246 9.17 3.36 13.21
N ALA A 247 8.92 2.17 13.75
CA ALA A 247 9.86 1.05 13.69
C ALA A 247 10.06 0.55 12.25
N LEU A 248 8.97 0.37 11.49
CA LEU A 248 9.01 -0.12 10.12
C LEU A 248 9.78 0.83 9.19
N ARG A 249 9.61 2.14 9.37
CA ARG A 249 10.33 3.19 8.65
C ARG A 249 11.86 3.07 8.78
N VAL A 250 12.35 2.59 9.92
CA VAL A 250 13.79 2.35 10.17
C VAL A 250 14.24 1.03 9.55
N LEU A 251 13.41 -0.01 9.64
CA LEU A 251 13.75 -1.34 9.13
C LEU A 251 13.76 -1.42 7.60
N ASN A 252 12.79 -0.77 6.96
CA ASN A 252 12.55 -0.81 5.52
C ASN A 252 12.28 0.59 4.95
N PRO A 253 13.29 1.48 4.85
CA PRO A 253 13.11 2.71 4.07
C PRO A 253 12.76 2.34 2.63
N SER A 254 11.63 2.84 2.14
CA SER A 254 11.05 2.46 0.84
C SER A 254 10.47 3.68 0.13
N PRO A 255 10.31 3.64 -1.21
CA PRO A 255 9.70 4.73 -1.98
C PRO A 255 8.31 5.12 -1.50
N TYR A 256 7.56 4.17 -0.93
CA TYR A 256 6.22 4.39 -0.40
C TYR A 256 6.16 4.00 1.07
N LEU A 257 6.27 4.99 1.94
CA LEU A 257 6.01 4.87 3.37
C LEU A 257 4.65 5.49 3.66
N TYR A 258 3.80 4.78 4.38
CA TYR A 258 2.46 5.29 4.67
C TYR A 258 1.98 4.85 6.06
N PHE A 259 1.31 5.77 6.74
CA PHE A 259 0.53 5.53 7.93
C PHE A 259 -0.85 6.13 7.75
N LEU A 260 -1.90 5.32 7.87
CA LEU A 260 -3.29 5.77 7.83
C LEU A 260 -3.91 5.41 9.16
N ASP A 261 -4.36 6.41 9.93
CA ASP A 261 -5.23 6.22 11.08
C ASP A 261 -6.66 6.41 10.61
N LEU A 262 -7.43 5.32 10.61
CA LEU A 262 -8.78 5.29 10.04
C LEU A 262 -9.86 5.65 11.06
N GLY A 263 -9.47 6.00 12.29
CA GLY A 263 -10.38 6.43 13.36
C GLY A 263 -11.24 5.32 13.97
N GLY A 264 -11.22 4.11 13.39
CA GLY A 264 -11.93 2.91 13.88
C GLY A 264 -13.45 3.10 13.96
N ASP A 265 -14.19 2.68 12.95
CA ASP A 265 -15.65 2.78 12.93
C ASP A 265 -16.39 1.58 13.57
N GLY A 266 -15.65 0.65 14.18
CA GLY A 266 -16.20 -0.57 14.78
C GLY A 266 -16.67 -1.63 13.78
N ARG A 267 -16.36 -1.48 12.48
CA ARG A 267 -16.68 -2.46 11.43
C ARG A 267 -15.48 -3.39 11.16
N ASP A 268 -15.67 -4.34 10.26
CA ASP A 268 -14.67 -5.33 9.80
C ASP A 268 -13.55 -4.66 8.95
N GLU A 269 -12.89 -3.65 9.51
CA GLU A 269 -11.74 -2.95 8.94
C GLU A 269 -10.64 -2.71 9.99
N PRO A 270 -9.37 -2.61 9.58
CA PRO A 270 -8.32 -2.21 10.50
C PRO A 270 -8.51 -0.76 10.97
N SER A 271 -8.23 -0.51 12.24
CA SER A 271 -8.21 0.84 12.82
C SER A 271 -7.08 1.72 12.29
N ALA A 272 -5.97 1.11 11.89
CA ALA A 272 -4.84 1.82 11.28
C ALA A 272 -4.05 0.90 10.34
N ILE A 273 -3.31 1.51 9.42
CA ILE A 273 -2.48 0.82 8.43
C ILE A 273 -1.09 1.46 8.48
N ALA A 274 -0.04 0.65 8.57
CA ALA A 274 1.35 1.10 8.51
C ALA A 274 2.10 0.29 7.45
N GLY A 275 2.81 0.91 6.51
CA GLY A 275 3.56 0.14 5.52
C GLY A 275 4.73 0.86 4.89
N ALA A 276 5.54 0.05 4.23
CA ALA A 276 6.79 0.43 3.57
C ALA A 276 6.93 -0.37 2.27
N SER A 277 6.14 0.03 1.27
CA SER A 277 6.07 -0.68 -0.01
C SER A 277 7.21 -0.26 -0.94
N PRO A 278 7.92 -1.23 -1.56
CA PRO A 278 8.95 -0.95 -2.55
C PRO A 278 8.40 -0.74 -3.96
N GLU A 279 7.11 -1.02 -4.21
CA GLU A 279 6.61 -1.23 -5.57
C GLU A 279 5.38 -0.36 -5.88
N THR A 280 5.46 0.37 -6.99
CA THR A 280 4.35 1.15 -7.55
C THR A 280 3.36 0.21 -8.22
N LEU A 281 2.08 0.28 -7.85
CA LEU A 281 1.02 -0.37 -8.62
C LEU A 281 0.78 0.40 -9.91
N VAL A 282 0.44 1.68 -9.77
CA VAL A 282 0.16 2.59 -10.89
C VAL A 282 0.40 4.02 -10.46
N ARG A 283 0.97 4.80 -11.38
CA ARG A 283 1.03 6.25 -11.29
C ARG A 283 0.40 6.83 -12.55
N LEU A 284 -0.39 7.88 -12.38
CA LEU A 284 -0.89 8.71 -13.48
C LEU A 284 -0.47 10.15 -13.17
N GLU A 285 0.40 10.72 -13.99
CA GLU A 285 0.82 12.12 -13.86
C GLU A 285 0.92 12.74 -15.25
N ASP A 286 0.38 13.96 -15.41
CA ASP A 286 0.38 14.70 -16.69
C ASP A 286 -0.09 13.85 -17.89
N SER A 287 -1.13 13.04 -17.66
CA SER A 287 -1.72 12.07 -18.60
C SER A 287 -0.84 10.86 -18.95
N VAL A 288 0.29 10.66 -18.28
CA VAL A 288 1.13 9.47 -18.46
C VAL A 288 0.83 8.45 -17.37
N VAL A 289 0.33 7.29 -17.78
CA VAL A 289 0.21 6.09 -16.93
C VAL A 289 1.57 5.41 -16.89
N THR A 290 2.07 5.17 -15.69
CA THR A 290 3.34 4.50 -15.42
C THR A 290 3.11 3.31 -14.51
N VAL A 291 3.63 2.16 -14.91
CA VAL A 291 3.84 0.99 -14.04
C VAL A 291 5.33 0.68 -13.98
N ARG A 292 5.79 0.16 -12.84
CA ARG A 292 7.22 -0.06 -12.59
C ARG A 292 7.46 -1.49 -12.11
N PRO A 293 7.55 -2.47 -13.03
CA PRO A 293 7.84 -3.84 -12.68
C PRO A 293 9.21 -3.97 -11.99
N ILE A 294 9.27 -4.75 -10.92
CA ILE A 294 10.47 -5.07 -10.17
C ILE A 294 10.59 -6.58 -10.07
N ALA A 295 11.73 -7.13 -10.49
CA ALA A 295 12.08 -8.54 -10.28
C ALA A 295 13.58 -8.71 -10.15
N GLY A 296 14.00 -9.92 -9.78
CA GLY A 296 15.40 -10.22 -9.50
C GLY A 296 15.89 -9.54 -8.23
N THR A 297 16.56 -10.31 -7.38
CA THR A 297 17.08 -9.77 -6.12
C THR A 297 18.48 -10.28 -5.90
N ARG A 298 19.40 -9.38 -5.54
CA ARG A 298 20.68 -9.73 -4.93
C ARG A 298 20.89 -8.91 -3.66
N PRO A 299 21.56 -9.44 -2.62
CA PRO A 299 22.00 -8.63 -1.50
C PRO A 299 22.98 -7.56 -1.97
N ARG A 300 23.18 -6.51 -1.19
CA ARG A 300 24.29 -5.58 -1.42
C ARG A 300 25.63 -6.25 -1.11
N GLY A 301 26.65 -5.91 -1.90
CA GLY A 301 28.03 -6.35 -1.66
C GLY A 301 28.59 -5.78 -0.36
N ALA A 302 29.58 -6.47 0.20
CA ALA A 302 30.32 -5.98 1.37
C ALA A 302 31.19 -4.75 1.03
N ASP A 303 31.54 -4.60 -0.25
CA ASP A 303 32.34 -3.52 -0.81
C ASP A 303 31.89 -3.23 -2.26
N ALA A 304 32.46 -2.19 -2.87
CA ALA A 304 32.06 -1.75 -4.21
C ALA A 304 32.34 -2.80 -5.31
N GLU A 305 33.42 -3.58 -5.18
CA GLU A 305 33.80 -4.59 -6.17
C GLU A 305 32.83 -5.78 -6.14
N SER A 306 32.54 -6.30 -4.95
CA SER A 306 31.55 -7.36 -4.75
C SER A 306 30.14 -6.90 -5.13
N ASP A 307 29.78 -5.64 -4.87
CA ASP A 307 28.48 -5.07 -5.27
C ASP A 307 28.34 -5.01 -6.80
N GLN A 308 29.40 -4.63 -7.52
CA GLN A 308 29.43 -4.64 -8.99
C GLN A 308 29.47 -6.06 -9.57
N ALA A 309 30.06 -7.03 -8.86
CA ALA A 309 30.03 -8.43 -9.26
C ALA A 309 28.60 -8.99 -9.16
N LEU A 310 27.89 -8.71 -8.06
CA LEU A 310 26.49 -9.10 -7.85
C LEU A 310 25.55 -8.42 -8.86
N GLU A 311 25.80 -7.16 -9.21
CA GLU A 311 25.07 -6.46 -10.28
C GLU A 311 25.25 -7.15 -11.64
N ARG A 312 26.48 -7.49 -12.01
CA ARG A 312 26.77 -8.20 -13.27
C ARG A 312 26.16 -9.60 -13.28
N GLU A 313 26.17 -10.29 -12.15
CA GLU A 313 25.52 -11.58 -11.99
C GLU A 313 24.01 -11.46 -12.21
N LEU A 314 23.35 -10.50 -11.54
CA LEU A 314 21.91 -10.26 -11.67
C LEU A 314 21.51 -9.90 -13.11
N LEU A 315 22.27 -9.02 -13.78
CA LEU A 315 22.06 -8.65 -15.18
C LEU A 315 22.34 -9.80 -16.16
N GLY A 316 23.20 -10.74 -15.77
CA GLY A 316 23.59 -11.89 -16.57
C GLY A 316 22.72 -13.13 -16.37
N ASP A 317 21.93 -13.19 -15.29
CA ASP A 317 21.11 -14.34 -14.92
C ASP A 317 19.95 -14.54 -15.92
N PRO A 318 19.97 -15.60 -16.74
CA PRO A 318 18.94 -15.82 -17.76
C PRO A 318 17.55 -16.04 -17.16
N LYS A 319 17.47 -16.60 -15.94
CA LYS A 319 16.20 -16.86 -15.26
C LYS A 319 15.56 -15.54 -14.84
N GLU A 320 16.31 -14.71 -14.11
CA GLU A 320 15.82 -13.42 -13.58
C GLU A 320 15.41 -12.48 -14.72
N ARG A 321 16.18 -12.46 -15.81
CA ARG A 321 15.82 -11.70 -17.02
C ARG A 321 14.53 -12.18 -17.65
N ALA A 322 14.34 -13.49 -17.79
CA ALA A 322 13.14 -14.06 -18.40
C ALA A 322 11.88 -13.72 -17.57
N GLU A 323 11.98 -13.86 -16.25
CA GLU A 323 10.91 -13.47 -15.32
C GLU A 323 10.61 -11.97 -15.43
N HIS A 324 11.66 -11.13 -15.49
CA HIS A 324 11.48 -9.68 -15.62
C HIS A 324 10.85 -9.27 -16.96
N VAL A 325 11.23 -9.89 -18.09
CA VAL A 325 10.57 -9.64 -19.39
C VAL A 325 9.08 -9.93 -19.31
N MET A 326 8.71 -11.06 -18.72
CA MET A 326 7.30 -11.45 -18.57
C MET A 326 6.51 -10.38 -17.80
N LEU A 327 7.08 -9.83 -16.72
CA LEU A 327 6.42 -8.76 -15.95
C LEU A 327 6.36 -7.44 -16.71
N VAL A 328 7.38 -7.10 -17.50
CA VAL A 328 7.34 -5.94 -18.40
C VAL A 328 6.23 -6.09 -19.44
N ASP A 329 6.10 -7.26 -20.05
CA ASP A 329 5.03 -7.51 -21.03
C ASP A 329 3.65 -7.48 -20.41
N LEU A 330 3.50 -7.97 -19.17
CA LEU A 330 2.26 -7.81 -18.42
C LEU A 330 1.95 -6.32 -18.17
N GLY A 331 2.95 -5.53 -17.76
CA GLY A 331 2.81 -4.09 -17.60
C GLY A 331 2.44 -3.37 -18.90
N ARG A 332 3.01 -3.78 -20.03
CA ARG A 332 2.65 -3.26 -21.37
C ARG A 332 1.21 -3.59 -21.75
N ASN A 333 0.75 -4.80 -21.44
CA ASN A 333 -0.64 -5.19 -21.66
C ASN A 333 -1.59 -4.37 -20.79
N ASP A 334 -1.27 -4.23 -19.50
CA ASP A 334 -2.07 -3.46 -18.54
C ASP A 334 -2.18 -1.97 -18.93
N VAL A 335 -1.05 -1.31 -19.19
CA VAL A 335 -1.04 0.10 -19.66
C VAL A 335 -1.71 0.22 -21.03
N GLY A 336 -1.50 -0.73 -21.93
CA GLY A 336 -2.04 -0.71 -23.29
C GLY A 336 -3.57 -0.77 -23.37
N ARG A 337 -4.26 -1.26 -22.32
CA ARG A 337 -5.73 -1.26 -22.28
C ARG A 337 -6.35 0.14 -22.19
N VAL A 338 -5.62 1.10 -21.64
CA VAL A 338 -6.12 2.46 -21.35
C VAL A 338 -5.30 3.56 -22.02
N ALA A 339 -4.18 3.20 -22.65
CA ALA A 339 -3.31 4.14 -23.34
C ALA A 339 -3.74 4.37 -24.80
N LYS A 340 -3.40 5.55 -25.33
CA LYS A 340 -3.52 5.87 -26.75
C LYS A 340 -2.67 4.89 -27.57
N ILE A 341 -3.24 4.41 -28.67
CA ILE A 341 -2.55 3.48 -29.59
C ILE A 341 -1.19 4.08 -30.01
N GLY A 342 -0.14 3.27 -29.91
CA GLY A 342 1.22 3.65 -30.28
C GLY A 342 2.00 4.45 -29.24
N THR A 343 1.42 4.73 -28.06
CA THR A 343 2.11 5.51 -27.01
C THR A 343 2.76 4.67 -25.91
N VAL A 344 2.50 3.36 -25.88
CA VAL A 344 3.09 2.46 -24.88
C VAL A 344 4.59 2.28 -25.17
N THR A 345 5.43 2.69 -24.23
CA THR A 345 6.89 2.63 -24.33
C THR A 345 7.50 2.06 -23.06
N VAL A 346 8.75 1.59 -23.16
CA VAL A 346 9.53 1.08 -22.02
C VAL A 346 10.81 1.93 -21.90
N PRO A 347 10.72 3.18 -21.42
CA PRO A 347 11.85 4.12 -21.44
C PRO A 347 13.01 3.69 -20.53
N LEU A 348 12.72 2.89 -19.50
CA LEU A 348 13.71 2.29 -18.62
C LEU A 348 13.53 0.77 -18.68
N GLN A 349 14.57 0.04 -19.05
CA GLN A 349 14.49 -1.41 -19.21
C GLN A 349 15.68 -2.11 -18.56
N MET A 350 15.38 -3.02 -17.63
CA MET A 350 16.36 -3.91 -16.99
C MET A 350 17.56 -3.16 -16.40
N VAL A 351 17.30 -2.04 -15.72
CA VAL A 351 18.36 -1.36 -14.97
C VAL A 351 18.45 -1.92 -13.56
N VAL A 352 19.65 -1.94 -13.00
CA VAL A 352 19.84 -2.34 -11.60
C VAL A 352 19.68 -1.13 -10.71
N GLU A 353 18.76 -1.24 -9.76
CA GLU A 353 18.52 -0.23 -8.75
C GLU A 353 18.93 -0.72 -7.38
N ARG A 354 19.58 0.15 -6.61
CA ARG A 354 20.22 -0.19 -5.35
C ARG A 354 19.43 0.36 -4.17
N PHE A 355 18.94 -0.55 -3.35
CA PHE A 355 18.33 -0.25 -2.05
C PHE A 355 19.37 -0.45 -0.94
N SER A 356 18.97 -0.17 0.31
CA SER A 356 19.87 -0.23 1.46
C SER A 356 20.47 -1.63 1.71
N HIS A 357 19.74 -2.70 1.37
CA HIS A 357 20.16 -4.08 1.64
C HIS A 357 20.10 -5.02 0.44
N VAL A 358 19.44 -4.60 -0.64
CA VAL A 358 19.25 -5.40 -1.84
C VAL A 358 19.39 -4.52 -3.08
N MET A 359 19.55 -5.16 -4.23
CA MET A 359 19.40 -4.54 -5.55
C MET A 359 18.40 -5.34 -6.40
N HIS A 360 17.70 -4.67 -7.30
CA HIS A 360 16.67 -5.26 -8.15
C HIS A 360 16.83 -4.87 -9.62
N LEU A 361 16.33 -5.72 -10.54
CA LEU A 361 16.06 -5.31 -11.92
C LEU A 361 14.77 -4.49 -11.93
N VAL A 362 14.84 -3.32 -12.55
CA VAL A 362 13.72 -2.38 -12.64
C VAL A 362 13.52 -2.00 -14.09
N SER A 363 12.25 -1.94 -14.49
CA SER A 363 11.81 -1.34 -15.74
C SER A 363 10.67 -0.36 -15.47
N GLU A 364 10.44 0.57 -16.38
CA GLU A 364 9.26 1.42 -16.38
C GLU A 364 8.53 1.24 -17.70
N VAL A 365 7.20 1.08 -17.61
CA VAL A 365 6.33 1.05 -18.78
C VAL A 365 5.43 2.27 -18.69
N HIS A 366 5.46 3.09 -19.74
CA HIS A 366 4.70 4.34 -19.84
C HIS A 366 3.67 4.23 -20.95
N GLY A 367 2.54 4.92 -20.81
CA GLY A 367 1.56 5.12 -21.88
C GLY A 367 0.78 6.40 -21.66
N VAL A 368 0.44 7.10 -22.75
CA VAL A 368 -0.39 8.31 -22.65
C VAL A 368 -1.84 7.87 -22.51
N LEU A 369 -2.51 8.21 -21.41
CA LEU A 369 -3.91 7.88 -21.15
C LEU A 369 -4.81 8.35 -22.31
N ALA A 370 -5.71 7.48 -22.77
CA ALA A 370 -6.68 7.81 -23.79
C ALA A 370 -7.70 8.86 -23.28
N ASP A 371 -8.24 9.67 -24.20
CA ASP A 371 -9.04 10.85 -23.84
C ASP A 371 -10.38 10.49 -23.18
N ASP A 372 -10.88 9.29 -23.46
CA ASP A 372 -12.10 8.68 -22.92
C ASP A 372 -11.88 7.92 -21.61
N HIS A 373 -10.64 7.84 -21.11
CA HIS A 373 -10.28 7.16 -19.87
C HIS A 373 -9.92 8.16 -18.76
N ASP A 374 -10.04 7.71 -17.51
CA ASP A 374 -9.63 8.44 -16.32
C ASP A 374 -8.71 7.63 -15.39
N ALA A 375 -8.43 8.20 -14.21
CA ALA A 375 -7.55 7.59 -13.24
C ALA A 375 -8.10 6.27 -12.69
N TRP A 376 -9.42 6.13 -12.56
CA TRP A 376 -10.05 4.89 -12.09
C TRP A 376 -9.94 3.78 -13.13
N ASP A 377 -9.99 4.12 -14.42
CA ASP A 377 -9.74 3.15 -15.48
C ASP A 377 -8.27 2.71 -15.49
N ALA A 378 -7.34 3.64 -15.26
CA ALA A 378 -5.91 3.30 -15.12
C ALA A 378 -5.66 2.36 -13.92
N LEU A 379 -6.32 2.59 -12.78
CA LEU A 379 -6.30 1.65 -11.66
C LEU A 379 -6.87 0.30 -12.07
N ALA A 380 -8.07 0.25 -12.65
CA ALA A 380 -8.73 -1.00 -13.08
C ALA A 380 -7.84 -1.84 -14.00
N ALA A 381 -7.19 -1.18 -14.96
CA ALA A 381 -6.33 -1.84 -15.93
C ALA A 381 -5.03 -2.38 -15.30
N THR A 382 -4.57 -1.83 -14.18
CA THR A 382 -3.34 -2.29 -13.52
C THR A 382 -3.61 -3.19 -12.32
N PHE A 383 -4.85 -3.23 -11.82
CA PHE A 383 -5.23 -3.94 -10.60
C PHE A 383 -5.58 -5.43 -10.83
N PRO A 384 -5.21 -6.32 -9.89
CA PRO A 384 -4.10 -6.17 -8.97
C PRO A 384 -2.78 -6.35 -9.74
N ALA A 385 -1.67 -6.05 -9.08
CA ALA A 385 -0.35 -6.26 -9.65
C ALA A 385 -0.11 -7.74 -10.02
N GLY A 386 0.57 -7.98 -11.14
CA GLY A 386 1.00 -9.32 -11.57
C GLY A 386 1.89 -10.02 -10.54
N THR A 387 2.76 -9.25 -9.89
CA THR A 387 3.66 -9.68 -8.81
C THR A 387 2.92 -10.18 -7.57
N LEU A 388 1.62 -9.91 -7.46
CA LEU A 388 0.75 -10.33 -6.36
C LEU A 388 -0.41 -11.25 -6.80
N SER A 389 -0.48 -11.59 -8.09
CA SER A 389 -1.50 -12.48 -8.65
C SER A 389 -0.85 -13.61 -9.42
N GLY A 390 -0.36 -13.35 -10.63
CA GLY A 390 0.33 -14.32 -11.49
C GLY A 390 0.04 -14.06 -12.97
N ALA A 391 0.39 -15.04 -13.80
CA ALA A 391 0.24 -14.95 -15.25
C ALA A 391 -0.24 -16.29 -15.84
N PRO A 392 -1.32 -16.31 -16.64
CA PRO A 392 -2.27 -15.23 -16.93
C PRO A 392 -3.06 -14.75 -15.68
N LYS A 393 -3.26 -13.44 -15.55
CA LYS A 393 -3.75 -12.76 -14.33
C LYS A 393 -5.07 -13.34 -13.79
N VAL A 394 -6.12 -13.39 -14.62
CA VAL A 394 -7.46 -13.88 -14.21
C VAL A 394 -7.41 -15.33 -13.74
N ARG A 395 -6.72 -16.21 -14.48
CA ARG A 395 -6.61 -17.63 -14.13
C ARG A 395 -5.82 -17.83 -12.83
N ALA A 396 -4.73 -17.08 -12.64
CA ALA A 396 -3.97 -17.10 -11.39
C ALA A 396 -4.83 -16.68 -10.19
N MET A 397 -5.67 -15.63 -10.33
CA MET A 397 -6.59 -15.19 -9.27
C MET A 397 -7.66 -16.24 -8.92
N GLN A 398 -8.16 -16.98 -9.92
CA GLN A 398 -9.08 -18.10 -9.67
C GLN A 398 -8.41 -19.23 -8.87
N ILE A 399 -7.15 -19.56 -9.20
CA ILE A 399 -6.36 -20.56 -8.48
C ILE A 399 -6.07 -20.08 -7.05
N ILE A 400 -5.68 -18.81 -6.87
CA ILE A 400 -5.51 -18.18 -5.54
C ILE A 400 -6.79 -18.34 -4.71
N ARG A 401 -7.94 -17.97 -5.28
CA ARG A 401 -9.24 -18.06 -4.62
C ARG A 401 -9.54 -19.49 -4.15
N GLN A 402 -9.21 -20.48 -4.97
CA GLN A 402 -9.40 -21.89 -4.66
C GLN A 402 -8.43 -22.38 -3.56
N LEU A 403 -7.13 -22.10 -3.70
CA LEU A 403 -6.10 -22.67 -2.83
C LEU A 403 -6.05 -21.97 -1.47
N GLU A 404 -6.05 -20.64 -1.43
CA GLU A 404 -6.08 -19.88 -0.16
C GLU A 404 -7.43 -20.08 0.54
N GLY A 405 -8.52 -20.03 -0.22
CA GLY A 405 -9.87 -20.21 0.32
C GLY A 405 -10.13 -21.62 0.86
N GLY A 406 -9.48 -22.65 0.30
CA GLY A 406 -9.58 -24.03 0.78
C GLY A 406 -8.63 -24.36 1.94
N ALA A 407 -7.60 -23.55 2.18
CA ALA A 407 -6.61 -23.76 3.23
C ALA A 407 -7.00 -23.12 4.57
N VAL A 408 -8.01 -22.27 4.58
CA VAL A 408 -8.51 -21.59 5.78
C VAL A 408 -9.94 -22.07 6.09
N PRO A 409 -10.32 -22.29 7.35
CA PRO A 409 -11.69 -22.66 7.71
C PRO A 409 -12.74 -21.68 7.17
N ALA A 410 -13.88 -22.22 6.71
CA ALA A 410 -14.99 -21.41 6.23
C ALA A 410 -15.48 -20.44 7.33
N GLY A 411 -15.69 -19.17 6.96
CA GLY A 411 -16.10 -18.11 7.90
C GLY A 411 -14.94 -17.49 8.70
N SER A 412 -13.70 -17.94 8.52
CA SER A 412 -12.53 -17.30 9.12
C SER A 412 -12.35 -15.87 8.56
N PRO A 413 -12.04 -14.87 9.43
CA PRO A 413 -11.74 -13.51 8.96
C PRO A 413 -10.45 -13.43 8.13
N PHE A 414 -9.62 -14.49 8.17
CA PHE A 414 -8.35 -14.54 7.47
C PHE A 414 -8.43 -15.08 6.04
N VAL A 415 -9.61 -15.53 5.59
CA VAL A 415 -9.81 -16.06 4.22
C VAL A 415 -9.62 -14.98 3.16
N ARG A 416 -9.89 -13.72 3.50
CA ARG A 416 -9.76 -12.58 2.59
C ARG A 416 -8.33 -12.09 2.56
N ARG A 417 -7.84 -11.67 1.39
CA ARG A 417 -6.57 -10.96 1.31
C ARG A 417 -6.68 -9.56 1.90
N GLY A 418 -7.83 -8.89 1.74
CA GLY A 418 -8.05 -7.55 2.27
C GLY A 418 -7.03 -6.57 1.69
N LEU A 419 -6.21 -5.97 2.55
CA LEU A 419 -5.15 -5.05 2.12
C LEU A 419 -4.05 -5.76 1.33
N TYR A 420 -3.69 -7.00 1.64
CA TYR A 420 -2.52 -7.64 1.03
C TYR A 420 -2.69 -7.79 -0.49
N GLY A 421 -1.78 -7.18 -1.25
CA GLY A 421 -1.84 -7.15 -2.72
C GLY A 421 -2.88 -6.19 -3.30
N GLY A 422 -3.54 -5.39 -2.46
CA GLY A 422 -4.29 -4.21 -2.87
C GLY A 422 -3.38 -3.01 -3.12
N ALA A 423 -3.93 -1.82 -2.93
CA ALA A 423 -3.29 -0.55 -3.23
C ALA A 423 -3.45 0.46 -2.09
N ILE A 424 -2.40 1.25 -1.80
CA ILE A 424 -2.44 2.37 -0.84
C ILE A 424 -1.85 3.59 -1.52
N GLY A 425 -2.54 4.73 -1.43
CA GLY A 425 -2.16 5.92 -2.18
C GLY A 425 -3.26 6.94 -2.27
N TYR A 426 -3.27 7.69 -3.37
CA TYR A 426 -4.27 8.72 -3.60
C TYR A 426 -4.67 8.83 -5.06
N VAL A 427 -5.84 9.43 -5.26
CA VAL A 427 -6.31 9.93 -6.55
C VAL A 427 -6.78 11.36 -6.35
N SER A 428 -6.50 12.25 -7.30
CA SER A 428 -6.83 13.67 -7.19
C SER A 428 -7.73 14.20 -8.31
N PRO A 429 -8.44 15.31 -8.08
CA PRO A 429 -9.29 15.97 -9.07
C PRO A 429 -8.58 16.33 -10.38
N HIS A 430 -7.25 16.42 -10.36
CA HIS A 430 -6.41 16.82 -11.49
C HIS A 430 -5.98 15.65 -12.38
N ARG A 431 -6.77 14.56 -12.41
CA ARG A 431 -6.42 13.30 -13.12
C ARG A 431 -5.03 12.79 -12.73
N THR A 432 -4.62 12.99 -11.47
CA THR A 432 -3.36 12.46 -10.94
C THR A 432 -3.66 11.33 -9.98
N MET A 433 -2.85 10.28 -10.02
CA MET A 433 -2.98 9.12 -9.14
C MET A 433 -1.59 8.59 -8.82
N ASP A 434 -1.40 8.10 -7.60
CA ASP A 434 -0.19 7.38 -7.23
C ASP A 434 -0.55 6.35 -6.15
N PHE A 435 -0.51 5.08 -6.54
CA PHE A 435 -0.78 3.96 -5.65
C PHE A 435 0.41 3.02 -5.59
N ALA A 436 0.84 2.71 -4.36
CA ALA A 436 1.75 1.63 -4.07
C ALA A 436 0.97 0.33 -3.92
N ILE A 437 1.63 -0.80 -4.22
CA ILE A 437 1.07 -2.10 -3.86
C ILE A 437 1.11 -2.23 -2.33
N ALA A 438 0.03 -2.73 -1.73
CA ALA A 438 -0.06 -2.97 -0.30
C ALA A 438 0.65 -4.28 0.11
N ILE A 439 1.99 -4.20 0.11
CA ILE A 439 2.93 -5.21 0.63
C ILE A 439 3.86 -4.59 1.66
N ARG A 440 4.46 -5.43 2.52
CA ARG A 440 5.22 -4.99 3.70
C ARG A 440 4.36 -4.02 4.55
N THR A 441 3.10 -4.41 4.72
CA THR A 441 2.04 -3.63 5.35
C THR A 441 1.55 -4.34 6.61
N ILE A 442 1.39 -3.58 7.68
CA ILE A 442 0.80 -3.96 8.94
C ILE A 442 -0.62 -3.39 8.99
N ALA A 443 -1.62 -4.26 9.09
CA ALA A 443 -2.99 -3.88 9.37
C ALA A 443 -3.24 -3.99 10.88
N ALA A 444 -3.60 -2.88 11.53
CA ALA A 444 -3.81 -2.83 12.97
C ALA A 444 -5.30 -2.83 13.30
N TRP A 445 -5.77 -3.93 13.87
CA TRP A 445 -7.13 -4.12 14.38
C TRP A 445 -7.18 -3.75 15.86
N SER A 446 -8.37 -3.74 16.46
CA SER A 446 -8.54 -3.43 17.88
C SER A 446 -7.74 -4.38 18.79
N ASP A 447 -7.64 -5.66 18.43
CA ASP A 447 -7.07 -6.74 19.23
C ASP A 447 -5.75 -7.31 18.69
N ARG A 448 -5.48 -7.16 17.39
CA ARG A 448 -4.34 -7.78 16.71
C ARG A 448 -3.70 -6.90 15.64
N PHE A 449 -2.48 -7.27 15.25
CA PHE A 449 -1.84 -6.86 14.01
C PHE A 449 -1.88 -8.01 13.01
N GLU A 450 -2.11 -7.71 11.74
CA GLU A 450 -2.01 -8.66 10.63
C GLU A 450 -0.94 -8.19 9.63
N VAL A 451 -0.15 -9.14 9.13
CA VAL A 451 0.85 -8.93 8.08
C VAL A 451 0.66 -10.00 7.00
N GLY A 452 0.30 -9.59 5.80
CA GLY A 452 0.26 -10.50 4.65
C GLY A 452 1.63 -10.67 4.00
N ALA A 453 1.99 -11.89 3.64
CA ALA A 453 3.16 -12.18 2.84
C ALA A 453 2.94 -13.40 1.94
N GLY A 454 3.59 -13.39 0.78
CA GLY A 454 3.42 -14.41 -0.24
C GLY A 454 4.65 -14.62 -1.11
N ALA A 455 4.60 -15.68 -1.90
CA ALA A 455 5.67 -16.12 -2.78
C ALA A 455 5.13 -16.46 -4.17
N GLY A 456 5.91 -16.11 -5.21
CA GLY A 456 5.58 -16.42 -6.59
C GLY A 456 5.96 -17.87 -6.90
N ILE A 457 4.96 -18.69 -7.22
CA ILE A 457 5.14 -20.11 -7.49
C ILE A 457 5.34 -20.32 -8.98
N VAL A 458 6.46 -20.95 -9.32
CA VAL A 458 6.84 -21.38 -10.68
C VAL A 458 7.10 -22.88 -10.70
N GLU A 459 7.33 -23.47 -11.88
CA GLU A 459 7.60 -24.90 -12.03
C GLU A 459 8.77 -25.38 -11.14
N ALA A 460 9.84 -24.58 -11.04
CA ALA A 460 11.03 -24.90 -10.27
C ALA A 460 10.91 -24.62 -8.75
N SER A 461 9.78 -24.08 -8.27
CA SER A 461 9.61 -23.74 -6.85
C SER A 461 9.74 -24.96 -5.94
N ASP A 462 10.43 -24.77 -4.80
CA ASP A 462 10.53 -25.75 -3.71
C ASP A 462 9.55 -25.37 -2.59
N PRO A 463 8.55 -26.21 -2.26
CA PRO A 463 7.52 -25.88 -1.27
C PRO A 463 8.05 -25.38 0.07
N LYS A 464 9.18 -25.91 0.55
CA LYS A 464 9.76 -25.52 1.83
C LYS A 464 10.37 -24.13 1.73
N LEU A 465 11.17 -23.87 0.69
CA LEU A 465 11.78 -22.56 0.48
C LEU A 465 10.74 -21.46 0.29
N GLU A 466 9.65 -21.72 -0.43
CA GLU A 466 8.57 -20.73 -0.60
C GLU A 466 7.88 -20.39 0.73
N ALA A 467 7.70 -21.39 1.60
CA ALA A 467 7.15 -21.17 2.93
C ALA A 467 8.10 -20.32 3.81
N GLU A 468 9.41 -20.55 3.71
CA GLU A 468 10.43 -19.76 4.39
C GLU A 468 10.49 -18.32 3.84
N GLU A 469 10.34 -18.14 2.54
CA GLU A 469 10.30 -16.83 1.89
C GLU A 469 9.17 -15.94 2.43
N THR A 470 7.96 -16.50 2.62
CA THR A 470 6.86 -15.73 3.22
C THR A 470 7.20 -15.20 4.62
N ARG A 471 7.98 -15.94 5.43
CA ARG A 471 8.44 -15.46 6.74
C ARG A 471 9.48 -14.36 6.60
N HIS A 472 10.44 -14.54 5.71
CA HIS A 472 11.47 -13.53 5.44
C HIS A 472 10.82 -12.21 4.99
N LYS A 473 9.83 -12.27 4.08
CA LYS A 473 9.07 -11.10 3.61
C LYS A 473 8.25 -10.43 4.72
N ALA A 474 7.68 -11.20 5.65
CA ALA A 474 6.96 -10.67 6.81
C ALA A 474 7.88 -10.15 7.93
N GLY A 475 9.15 -10.60 7.98
CA GLY A 475 10.05 -10.44 9.12
C GLY A 475 10.24 -8.99 9.57
N ALA A 476 10.43 -8.05 8.65
CA ALA A 476 10.59 -6.64 9.01
C ALA A 476 9.35 -6.03 9.67
N ALA A 477 8.15 -6.37 9.16
CA ALA A 477 6.90 -5.92 9.76
C ALA A 477 6.67 -6.57 11.14
N LEU A 478 7.02 -7.84 11.31
CA LEU A 478 6.98 -8.52 12.60
C LEU A 478 7.97 -7.89 13.60
N SER A 479 9.19 -7.59 13.20
CA SER A 479 10.17 -6.89 14.06
C SER A 479 9.69 -5.48 14.44
N ALA A 480 9.01 -4.78 13.54
CA ALA A 480 8.39 -3.49 13.84
C ALA A 480 7.28 -3.61 14.91
N ILE A 481 6.42 -4.63 14.80
CA ILE A 481 5.39 -4.93 15.80
C ILE A 481 6.03 -5.28 17.16
N ALA A 482 7.11 -6.08 17.16
CA ALA A 482 7.83 -6.42 18.39
C ALA A 482 8.36 -5.18 19.12
N ALA A 483 8.99 -4.25 18.39
CA ALA A 483 9.49 -3.00 18.97
C ALA A 483 8.34 -2.11 19.52
N ALA A 484 7.22 -2.01 18.80
CA ALA A 484 6.05 -1.26 19.25
C ALA A 484 5.43 -1.85 20.53
N ARG A 485 5.39 -3.18 20.64
CA ARG A 485 4.88 -3.89 21.83
C ARG A 485 5.80 -3.73 23.03
N GLN A 486 7.11 -3.84 22.84
CA GLN A 486 8.08 -3.57 23.90
C GLN A 486 7.89 -2.16 24.46
N LEU A 487 7.74 -1.15 23.59
CA LEU A 487 7.48 0.22 24.03
C LEU A 487 6.17 0.35 24.82
N ALA A 488 5.13 -0.41 24.45
CA ALA A 488 3.86 -0.42 25.17
C ALA A 488 3.94 -1.09 26.55
N GLU A 489 4.71 -2.18 26.67
CA GLU A 489 4.97 -2.86 27.94
C GLU A 489 5.74 -1.95 28.91
N GLU A 490 6.76 -1.25 28.42
CA GLU A 490 7.49 -0.25 29.22
C GLU A 490 6.61 0.95 29.63
N ARG A 491 5.54 1.27 28.90
CA ARG A 491 4.55 2.30 29.30
C ARG A 491 3.71 1.82 30.48
N ARG A 492 3.31 0.55 30.50
CA ARG A 492 2.52 -0.02 31.60
C ARG A 492 3.35 -0.13 32.87
N GLY A 493 4.56 -0.69 32.77
CA GLY A 493 5.44 -0.84 33.93
C GLY A 493 5.83 0.50 34.59
N ALA A 494 5.98 1.57 33.81
CA ALA A 494 6.27 2.90 34.34
C ALA A 494 5.04 3.64 34.91
N SER A 495 3.82 3.16 34.62
CA SER A 495 2.58 3.72 35.19
C SER A 495 2.14 3.00 36.47
N GLU A 496 2.66 1.80 36.71
CA GLU A 496 2.38 0.97 37.90
C GLU A 496 3.44 1.14 39.01
N ALA A 497 4.61 1.70 38.67
CA ALA A 497 5.66 2.10 39.60
C ALA A 497 5.52 3.58 39.98
#